data_AF-A0A2D8T8X3-F1
#
_entry.id   AF-A0A2D8T8X3-F1
#
_cell.length_a   1.000
_cell.length_b   1.000
_cell.length_c   1.000
_cell.angle_alpha   90.00
_cell.angle_beta   90.00
_cell.angle_gamma   90.00
#
_symmetry.space_group_name_H-M   'P 1'
#
loop_
_entity.id
_entity.type
_entity.pdbx_description
1 polymer ?
#
loop_
_entity_poly.entity_id
_entity_poly.type
_entity_poly.pdbx_seq_one_letter_code
_entity_poly.pdbx_strand_id
1 'polypeptide(L)' 'KMKPIPILLYSKEFWNRVVDFEALADEGVISHKDLDLLTWVENAQEGWDAVQRFYEDSDAPGC' A
#
# COMPACT_ATOMS: atom_id res chain seq x y z
N LYS A 1 -6.73 0.88 18.31
CA LYS A 1 -5.95 -0.02 17.42
C LYS A 1 -6.15 0.53 16.00
N MET A 2 -5.08 0.90 15.30
CA MET A 2 -5.18 1.50 13.97
C MET A 2 -5.68 0.43 13.00
N LYS A 3 -6.71 0.76 12.20
CA LYS A 3 -7.16 -0.14 11.11
C LYS A 3 -6.06 -0.13 10.05
N PRO A 4 -5.72 -1.27 9.42
CA PRO A 4 -4.77 -1.29 8.33
C PRO A 4 -5.37 -0.46 7.17
N ILE A 5 -4.61 0.51 6.65
CA ILE A 5 -5.04 1.38 5.56
C ILE A 5 -4.22 1.00 4.33
N PRO A 6 -4.84 0.74 3.16
CA PRO A 6 -4.10 0.41 1.96
C PRO A 6 -3.38 1.66 1.45
N ILE A 7 -2.09 1.54 1.15
CA ILE A 7 -1.29 2.63 0.59
C ILE A 7 -1.15 2.36 -0.90
N LEU A 8 -1.84 3.15 -1.72
CA LEU A 8 -1.75 3.05 -3.17
C LEU A 8 -0.64 3.96 -3.69
N LEU A 9 0.30 3.38 -4.43
CA LEU A 9 1.38 4.11 -5.08
C LEU A 9 1.25 4.02 -6.58
N TYR A 10 1.11 5.18 -7.21
CA TYR A 10 1.03 5.31 -8.66
C TYR A 10 2.42 5.38 -9.28
N SER A 11 2.61 4.65 -10.37
CA SER A 11 3.86 4.64 -11.16
C SER A 11 5.07 4.13 -10.37
N LYS A 12 5.21 2.81 -10.31
CA LYS A 12 6.33 2.13 -9.62
C LYS A 12 7.70 2.63 -10.06
N GLU A 13 7.91 2.89 -11.35
CA GLU A 13 9.18 3.41 -11.87
C GLU A 13 9.54 4.80 -11.34
N PHE A 14 8.53 5.64 -11.11
CA PHE A 14 8.76 6.97 -10.53
C PHE A 14 9.20 6.83 -9.07
N TRP A 15 8.48 6.04 -8.28
CA TRP A 15 8.78 5.87 -6.87
C TRP A 15 10.08 5.10 -6.62
N ASN A 16 10.37 4.06 -7.37
CA ASN A 16 11.66 3.35 -7.30
C ASN A 16 12.86 4.26 -7.55
N ARG A 17 12.68 5.39 -8.25
CA ARG A 17 13.73 6.40 -8.45
C ARG A 17 13.79 7.45 -7.35
N VAL A 18 12.68 7.70 -6.65
CA VAL A 18 12.56 8.75 -5.64
C VAL A 18 12.92 8.23 -4.26
N VAL A 19 12.44 7.04 -3.92
CA VAL A 19 12.61 6.40 -2.61
C VAL A 19 12.78 4.89 -2.78
N ASP A 20 13.78 4.36 -2.10
CA ASP A 20 13.96 2.92 -1.95
C ASP A 20 13.28 2.47 -0.64
N PHE A 21 12.05 1.99 -0.74
CA PHE A 21 11.28 1.55 0.43
C PHE A 21 11.90 0.31 1.11
N GLU A 22 12.58 -0.56 0.36
CA GLU A 22 13.29 -1.71 0.93
C GLU A 22 14.46 -1.22 1.79
N ALA A 23 15.24 -0.26 1.28
CA ALA A 23 16.32 0.35 2.06
C ALA A 23 15.79 1.08 3.32
N LEU A 24 14.65 1.77 3.24
CA LEU A 24 14.02 2.39 4.41
C LEU A 24 13.56 1.38 5.46
N ALA A 25 13.09 0.20 5.03
CA ALA A 25 12.72 -0.89 5.92
C ALA A 25 13.95 -1.52 6.58
N ASP A 26 15.03 -1.71 5.82
CA ASP A 26 16.30 -2.26 6.32
C ASP A 26 16.98 -1.32 7.32
N GLU A 27 16.91 0.00 7.09
CA GLU A 27 17.38 1.03 8.03
C GLU A 27 16.45 1.20 9.25
N GLY A 28 15.32 0.49 9.28
CA GLY A 28 14.37 0.48 10.40
C GLY A 28 13.51 1.74 10.52
N VAL A 29 13.42 2.55 9.44
CA VAL A 29 12.56 3.75 9.38
C VAL A 29 11.09 3.36 9.25
N ILE A 30 10.82 2.28 8.53
CA ILE A 30 9.50 1.64 8.40
C ILE A 30 9.60 0.15 8.71
N SER A 31 8.49 -0.51 9.01
CA SER A 31 8.46 -1.96 9.19
C SER A 31 8.41 -2.67 7.83
N HIS A 32 9.07 -3.82 7.67
CA HIS A 32 8.89 -4.64 6.45
C HIS A 32 7.43 -5.03 6.22
N LYS A 33 6.61 -5.12 7.28
CA LYS A 33 5.17 -5.37 7.17
C LYS A 33 4.39 -4.22 6.55
N ASP A 34 4.90 -2.99 6.61
CA ASP A 34 4.29 -1.85 5.94
C ASP A 34 4.51 -1.93 4.42
N LEU A 35 5.57 -2.62 3.96
CA LEU A 35 5.79 -2.89 2.53
C LEU A 35 4.68 -3.76 1.95
N ASP A 36 4.13 -4.70 2.72
CA ASP A 36 3.00 -5.53 2.31
C ASP A 36 1.68 -4.73 2.16
N LEU A 37 1.60 -3.54 2.76
CA LEU A 37 0.45 -2.63 2.61
C LEU A 37 0.56 -1.72 1.38
N LEU A 38 1.74 -1.65 0.77
CA LEU A 38 1.98 -0.87 -0.46
C LEU A 38 1.44 -1.64 -1.66
N THR A 39 0.45 -1.05 -2.32
CA THR A 39 -0.10 -1.58 -3.56
C THR A 39 0.31 -0.68 -4.71
N TRP A 40 1.06 -1.25 -5.66
CA TRP A 40 1.45 -0.57 -6.89
C TRP A 40 0.29 -0.58 -7.87
N VAL A 41 -0.06 0.61 -8.37
CA VAL A 41 -1.18 0.78 -9.32
C VAL A 41 -0.74 1.68 -10.46
N GLU A 42 -1.16 1.39 -11.69
CA GLU A 42 -0.75 2.17 -12.86
C GLU A 42 -1.85 3.13 -13.33
N ASN A 43 -3.10 2.83 -13.00
CA ASN A 43 -4.26 3.64 -13.37
C ASN A 43 -5.26 3.77 -12.22
N ALA A 44 -6.13 4.78 -12.31
CA ALA A 44 -7.10 5.08 -11.26
C ALA A 44 -8.11 3.93 -11.04
N GLN A 45 -8.41 3.16 -12.09
CA GLN A 45 -9.33 2.02 -12.03
C GLN A 45 -8.73 0.89 -11.20
N GLU A 46 -7.47 0.49 -11.47
CA GLU A 46 -6.71 -0.46 -10.65
C GLU A 46 -6.56 0.00 -9.21
N GLY A 47 -6.33 1.30 -8.99
CA GLY A 47 -6.34 1.90 -7.66
C GLY A 47 -7.66 1.66 -6.93
N TRP A 48 -8.78 1.90 -7.61
CA TRP A 48 -10.10 1.69 -7.05
C TRP A 48 -10.40 0.21 -6.80
N ASP A 49 -10.09 -0.67 -7.75
CA ASP A 49 -10.27 -2.12 -7.62
C ASP A 49 -9.43 -2.70 -6.46
N ALA A 50 -8.20 -2.22 -6.27
CA ALA A 50 -7.35 -2.58 -5.15
C ALA A 50 -7.93 -2.15 -3.79
N VAL A 51 -8.49 -0.94 -3.72
CA VAL A 51 -9.20 -0.45 -2.52
C VAL A 51 -10.42 -1.30 -2.25
N GLN A 52 -11.28 -1.52 -3.26
CA GLN A 52 -12.48 -2.33 -3.11
C GLN A 52 -12.12 -3.72 -2.58
N ARG A 53 -11.14 -4.39 -3.18
CA ARG A 53 -10.66 -5.71 -2.75
C ARG A 53 -10.13 -5.68 -1.32
N PHE A 54 -9.35 -4.67 -0.95
CA PHE A 54 -8.81 -4.53 0.40
C PHE A 54 -9.92 -4.39 1.45
N TYR A 55 -10.97 -3.59 1.18
CA TYR A 55 -12.11 -3.42 2.08
C TYR A 55 -13.10 -4.59 2.02
N GLU A 56 -13.13 -5.37 0.93
CA GLU A 56 -13.96 -6.57 0.79
C GLU A 56 -13.36 -7.76 1.57
N ASP A 57 -12.04 -7.94 1.54
CA ASP A 57 -11.32 -8.92 2.37
C ASP A 57 -11.22 -8.46 3.85
N SER A 58 -11.18 -7.14 4.09
CA SER A 58 -11.25 -6.57 5.43
C SER A 58 -12.71 -6.49 5.88
N ASP A 59 -13.34 -7.64 6.13
CA ASP A 59 -14.69 -7.76 6.67
C ASP A 59 -14.90 -6.71 7.78
N ALA A 60 -15.57 -5.62 7.43
CA ALA A 60 -16.03 -4.60 8.34
C ALA A 60 -17.53 -4.84 8.54
N PRO A 61 -17.93 -5.71 9.48
CA PRO A 61 -19.24 -5.58 10.07
C PRO A 61 -19.17 -4.32 10.93
N GLY A 62 -19.81 -3.25 10.45
CA GLY A 62 -19.78 -1.97 11.15
C GLY A 62 -20.55 -0.89 10.41
N CYS A 63 -21.86 -1.07 10.28
CA CYS A 63 -22.77 0.05 10.44
C CYS A 63 -22.51 0.79 11.76
#